data_AF-A0A3C0YM85-F1
#
_entry.id   AF-A0A3C0YM85-F1
#
_cell.length_a   1.000
_cell.length_b   1.000
_cell.length_c   1.000
_cell.angle_alpha   90.00
_cell.angle_beta   90.00
_cell.angle_gamma   90.00
#
_symmetry.space_group_name_H-M   'P 1'
#
loop_
_entity.id
_entity.type
_entity.pdbx_description
1 polymer ?
#
loop_
_entity_poly.entity_id
_entity_poly.type
_entity_poly.pdbx_seq_one_letter_code
_entity_poly.pdbx_strand_id
1 'polypeptide(L)' 'KKLDYVYLGYWIKESKKMNYKTHFKPFELFINNEWRSFNSEHDTIQLLNNIK' A
#
# COMPACT_ATOMS: atom_id res chain seq x y z
N LYS A 1 -5.05 25.41 3.98
CA LYS A 1 -4.97 24.71 5.29
C LYS A 1 -3.82 23.71 5.18
N LYS A 2 -2.69 23.92 5.88
CA LYS A 2 -1.52 23.02 5.84
C LYS A 2 -1.69 22.04 6.99
N LEU A 3 -1.67 20.74 6.72
CA LEU A 3 -1.70 19.69 7.75
C LEU A 3 -0.26 19.37 8.11
N ASP A 4 0.13 19.58 9.36
CA ASP A 4 1.51 19.30 9.81
C ASP A 4 1.80 17.80 9.90
N TYR A 5 0.75 16.97 9.95
CA TYR A 5 0.84 15.52 10.05
C TYR A 5 -0.20 14.84 9.15
N VAL A 6 0.24 13.79 8.47
CA VAL A 6 -0.61 12.92 7.65
C VAL A 6 -0.76 11.59 8.37
N TYR A 7 -2.00 11.15 8.57
CA TYR A 7 -2.27 9.81 9.04
C TYR A 7 -2.07 8.84 7.87
N LEU A 8 -1.05 7.99 7.97
CA LEU A 8 -0.86 6.91 7.01
C LEU A 8 -1.97 5.88 7.22
N GLY A 9 -2.74 5.62 6.16
CA GLY A 9 -3.77 4.59 6.18
C GLY A 9 -3.11 3.24 6.42
N TYR A 10 -3.56 2.51 7.45
CA TYR A 10 -3.14 1.13 7.64
C TYR A 10 -3.95 0.21 6.73
N TRP A 11 -3.30 -0.85 6.25
CA TRP A 11 -3.94 -1.88 5.43
C TRP A 11 -3.57 -3.26 5.99
N ILE A 12 -4.58 -4.13 6.10
CA ILE A 12 -4.42 -5.48 6.63
C ILE A 12 -4.67 -6.47 5.49
N LYS A 13 -3.62 -7.18 5.06
CA LYS A 13 -3.66 -8.14 3.95
C LYS A 13 -4.72 -9.23 4.11
N GLU A 14 -4.93 -9.71 5.33
CA GLU A 14 -5.87 -10.80 5.62
C GLU A 14 -7.34 -10.34 5.70
N SER A 15 -7.60 -9.03 5.73
CA SER A 15 -8.96 -8.51 5.84
C SER A 15 -9.60 -8.36 4.46
N LYS A 16 -10.56 -9.25 4.14
CA LYS A 16 -11.36 -9.17 2.90
C LYS A 16 -12.06 -7.81 2.73
N LYS A 17 -12.50 -7.19 3.84
CA LYS A 17 -13.14 -5.87 3.84
C LYS A 17 -12.19 -4.73 3.47
N MET A 18 -10.87 -4.95 3.54
CA MET A 18 -9.85 -3.94 3.19
C MET A 18 -9.16 -4.21 1.85
N ASN A 19 -9.55 -5.28 1.13
CA ASN A 19 -8.99 -5.60 -0.18
C ASN A 19 -9.25 -4.49 -1.21
N TYR A 20 -10.30 -3.69 -1.04
CA TYR A 20 -10.59 -2.57 -1.94
C TYR A 20 -9.47 -1.51 -1.96
N LYS A 21 -8.68 -1.35 -0.88
CA LYS A 21 -7.63 -0.34 -0.81
C LYS A 21 -6.47 -0.58 -1.79
N THR A 22 -6.23 -1.83 -2.19
CA THR A 22 -5.15 -2.18 -3.14
C THR A 22 -5.48 -1.85 -4.59
N HIS A 23 -6.75 -1.55 -4.88
CA HIS A 23 -7.22 -1.26 -6.23
C HIS A 23 -7.14 0.22 -6.61
N PHE A 24 -6.93 1.12 -5.63
CA PHE A 24 -6.71 2.54 -5.91
C PHE A 24 -5.26 2.78 -6.28
N LYS A 25 -5.01 3.21 -7.51
CA LYS A 25 -3.69 3.54 -8.03
C LYS A 25 -3.64 5.03 -8.41
N PRO A 26 -2.48 5.71 -8.29
CA PRO A 26 -1.22 5.22 -7.72
C PRO A 26 -1.22 5.23 -6.19
N PHE A 27 -0.44 4.35 -5.56
CA PHE A 27 -0.22 4.34 -4.11
C PHE A 27 1.20 3.93 -3.74
N GLU A 28 1.61 4.17 -2.50
CA GLU A 28 2.93 3.77 -2.00
C GLU A 28 2.78 2.97 -0.71
N LEU A 29 3.63 1.95 -0.51
CA LEU A 29 3.71 1.20 0.73
C LEU A 29 5.06 1.44 1.40
N PHE A 30 5.03 1.58 2.72
CA PHE A 30 6.23 1.62 3.53
C PHE A 30 6.56 0.21 4.03
N ILE A 31 7.59 -0.40 3.44
CA ILE A 31 7.99 -1.79 3.71
C ILE A 31 9.49 -1.80 3.92
N ASN A 32 9.97 -2.49 4.97
CA ASN A 32 11.40 -2.63 5.28
C ASN A 32 12.14 -1.28 5.31
N ASN A 33 11.55 -0.26 5.96
CA ASN A 33 12.08 1.10 6.04
C ASN A 33 12.20 1.87 4.71
N GLU A 34 11.58 1.37 3.64
CA GLU A 34 11.60 2.00 2.32
C GLU A 34 10.19 2.26 1.80
N TRP A 35 9.99 3.43 1.18
CA TRP A 35 8.79 3.72 0.40
C TRP A 35 8.90 3.08 -0.97
N ARG A 36 7.91 2.27 -1.34
CA ARG A 36 7.82 1.62 -2.65
C ARG A 36 6.53 2.07 -3.35
N SER A 37 6.67 2.69 -4.51
CA SER A 37 5.55 3.16 -5.32
C SER A 37 4.94 2.03 -6.16
N PHE A 38 3.62 2.04 -6.30
CA PHE A 38 2.84 1.06 -7.04
C PHE A 38 2.00 1.75 -8.10
N ASN A 39 2.39 1.54 -9.36
CA ASN A 39 1.73 2.14 -10.51
C ASN A 39 1.02 1.11 -11.38
N SER A 40 1.35 -0.19 -11.27
CA SER A 40 0.76 -1.25 -12.07
C SER A 40 0.27 -2.44 -11.24
N GLU A 41 -0.65 -3.23 -11.81
CA GLU A 41 -1.12 -4.49 -11.22
C GLU A 41 0.02 -5.52 -11.07
N HIS A 42 0.95 -5.53 -12.01
CA HIS A 42 2.13 -6.40 -11.97
C HIS A 42 3.03 -6.12 -10.75
N ASP A 43 3.22 -4.85 -10.38
CA ASP A 43 4.03 -4.47 -9.21
C ASP A 43 3.41 -4.97 -7.91
N THR A 44 2.07 -4.93 -7.81
CA THR A 44 1.34 -5.35 -6.60
C THR A 44 1.50 -6.84 -6.32
N ILE A 45 1.37 -7.69 -7.33
CA ILE A 45 1.46 -9.16 -7.15
C ILE A 45 2.89 -9.56 -6.77
N GLN A 46 3.91 -8.97 -7.41
CA GLN A 46 5.31 -9.29 -7.13
C GLN A 46 5.71 -8.94 -5.68
N LEU A 47 5.30 -7.77 -5.18
CA LEU A 47 5.64 -7.33 -3.82
C LEU A 47 4.82 -8.07 -2.75
N LEU A 48 3.54 -8.38 -2.99
CA LEU A 48 2.74 -9.16 -2.04
C LEU A 48 3.28 -10.57 -1.81
N ASN A 49 3.97 -11.13 -2.80
CA ASN A 49 4.66 -12.41 -2.68
C ASN A 49 5.94 -12.31 -1.86
N ASN A 50 6.66 -11.18 -1.92
CA ASN A 50 7.88 -10.92 -1.15
C ASN A 50 7.62 -10.56 0.34
N ILE A 51 6.36 -10.45 0.75
CA ILE A 51 5.95 -10.21 2.15
C ILE A 51 5.61 -11.55 2.86
N LYS A 52 5.66 -12.69 2.15
CA LYS A 52 5.67 -14.02 2.80
C LYS A 52 7.07 -14.36 3.29
#